data_AF-A0A8C7YEJ6-F1
#
_entry.id   AF-A0A8C7YEJ6-F1
#
_cell.length_a   1.000
_cell.length_b   1.000
_cell.length_c   1.000
_cell.angle_alpha   90.00
_cell.angle_beta   90.00
_cell.angle_gamma   90.00
#
_symmetry.space_group_name_H-M   'P 1'
#
loop_
_entity.id
_entity.type
_entity.pdbx_description
1 polymer ?
#
loop_
_entity_poly.entity_id
_entity_poly.type
_entity_poly.pdbx_seq_one_letter_code
_entity_poly.pdbx_strand_id
1 'polypeptide(L)'
;MELDDAVLYQDDPGSSAVMSERVSGLASSIYREFERLIEKYDEDVVKELMPLVVAVLENLDSVLAVNQEHEVELELLKEDNEQLVTQYEREKALRKHAEERFIVLEDSQDGEKKDLQARLVTLQSLVRQMELKTKNYADQSECDGPQLFMVTFVTLLGHLDPLDSGVI
;
A
#
# COMPACT_ATOMS: atom_id res chain seq x y z
N MET A 1 -7.35 -18.74 -16.56
CA MET A 1 -6.56 -18.41 -17.77
C MET A 1 -5.42 -17.53 -17.31
N GLU A 2 -4.36 -17.46 -18.11
CA GLU A 2 -3.26 -16.48 -18.05
C GLU A 2 -2.04 -16.92 -17.23
N LEU A 3 -0.83 -16.96 -17.77
CA LEU A 3 -0.33 -16.77 -19.14
C LEU A 3 0.94 -17.63 -19.24
N ASP A 4 0.95 -18.55 -20.22
CA ASP A 4 2.19 -19.03 -20.82
C ASP A 4 2.88 -17.83 -21.45
N ASP A 5 4.09 -17.49 -21.00
CA ASP A 5 4.99 -16.63 -21.76
C ASP A 5 6.44 -17.07 -21.51
N ALA A 6 6.70 -18.33 -21.85
CA ALA A 6 8.05 -18.81 -22.14
C ALA A 6 8.33 -18.55 -23.63
N VAL A 7 8.53 -17.27 -23.98
CA VAL A 7 9.16 -16.91 -25.25
C VAL A 7 10.63 -17.27 -25.11
N LEU A 8 10.94 -18.52 -25.45
CA LEU A 8 12.29 -19.00 -25.66
C LEU A 8 12.87 -18.16 -26.81
N TYR A 9 13.81 -17.27 -26.50
CA TYR A 9 14.66 -16.66 -27.51
C TYR A 9 15.37 -17.80 -28.24
N GLN A 10 14.84 -18.13 -29.42
CA GLN A 10 15.47 -19.04 -30.33
C GLN A 10 16.58 -18.22 -30.98
N ASP A 11 17.76 -18.23 -30.35
CA ASP A 11 18.98 -17.82 -31.02
C ASP A 11 19.11 -18.67 -32.28
N ASP A 12 18.86 -18.07 -33.44
CA ASP A 12 19.16 -18.67 -34.71
C ASP A 12 20.69 -18.67 -34.84
N PRO A 13 21.36 -19.84 -34.78
CA PRO A 13 22.82 -19.93 -34.87
C PRO A 13 23.31 -19.70 -36.32
N GLY A 14 22.44 -19.24 -37.22
CA GLY A 14 22.69 -19.02 -38.64
C GLY A 14 23.00 -17.58 -39.05
N SER A 15 22.85 -16.58 -38.16
CA SER A 15 23.33 -15.22 -38.46
C SER A 15 24.83 -15.16 -38.23
N SER A 16 25.60 -15.71 -39.18
CA SER A 16 27.00 -15.33 -39.36
C SER A 16 27.01 -13.81 -39.49
N ALA A 17 27.35 -13.14 -38.38
CA ALA A 17 27.24 -11.70 -38.19
C ALA A 17 27.62 -10.97 -39.48
N VAL A 18 26.65 -10.27 -40.05
CA VAL A 18 26.91 -9.38 -41.17
C VAL A 18 27.85 -8.31 -40.62
N MET A 19 29.10 -8.30 -41.08
CA MET A 19 30.12 -7.37 -40.57
C MET A 19 29.55 -5.96 -40.54
N SER A 20 29.83 -5.22 -39.46
CA SER A 20 29.35 -3.84 -39.31
C SER A 20 29.69 -3.04 -40.57
N GLU A 21 28.75 -2.22 -41.06
CA GLU A 21 28.97 -1.36 -42.24
C GLU A 21 30.24 -0.52 -42.12
N ARG A 22 30.59 -0.12 -40.89
CA ARG A 22 31.84 0.59 -40.57
C ARG A 22 33.07 -0.28 -40.76
N VAL A 23 33.04 -1.53 -40.31
CA VAL A 23 34.15 -2.49 -40.45
C VAL A 23 34.30 -2.91 -41.92
N SER A 24 33.19 -3.14 -42.62
CA SER A 24 33.18 -3.45 -44.04
C SER A 24 33.76 -2.32 -44.91
N GLY A 25 33.42 -1.07 -44.61
CA GLY A 25 33.99 0.10 -45.29
C GLY A 25 35.49 0.29 -45.03
N LEU A 26 35.94 0.01 -43.80
CA LEU A 26 37.36 0.04 -43.44
C LEU A 26 38.13 -1.10 -44.14
N ALA A 27 37.60 -2.31 -44.12
CA ALA A 27 38.17 -3.47 -44.81
C ALA A 27 38.33 -3.18 -46.30
N SER A 28 37.28 -2.68 -46.95
CA SER A 28 37.29 -2.31 -48.37
C SER A 28 38.38 -1.27 -48.70
N SER A 29 38.59 -0.29 -47.81
CA SER A 29 39.63 0.72 -47.98
C SER A 29 41.04 0.12 -47.83
N ILE A 30 41.23 -0.76 -46.83
CA ILE A 30 42.53 -1.41 -46.58
C ILE A 30 42.89 -2.38 -47.72
N TYR A 31 41.94 -3.22 -48.17
CA TYR A 31 42.17 -4.14 -49.29
C TYR A 31 42.52 -3.40 -50.58
N ARG A 32 41.89 -2.24 -50.86
CA ARG A 32 42.24 -1.42 -52.02
C ARG A 32 43.67 -0.86 -51.96
N GLU A 33 44.16 -0.50 -50.77
CA GLU A 33 45.56 -0.09 -50.63
C GLU A 33 46.53 -1.28 -50.74
N PHE A 34 46.14 -2.47 -50.28
CA PHE A 34 46.92 -3.69 -50.52
C PHE A 34 47.03 -4.03 -52.00
N GLU A 35 45.96 -3.92 -52.79
CA GLU A 35 46.02 -4.10 -54.25
C GLU A 35 47.06 -3.19 -54.89
N ARG A 36 47.11 -1.90 -54.52
CA ARG A 36 48.11 -0.95 -55.03
C ARG A 36 49.54 -1.26 -54.61
N LEU A 37 49.72 -1.86 -53.43
CA LEU A 37 51.04 -2.29 -52.95
C LEU A 37 51.52 -3.51 -53.72
N ILE A 38 50.64 -4.49 -53.95
CA ILE A 38 50.93 -5.69 -54.74
C ILE A 38 51.30 -5.31 -56.17
N GLU A 39 50.57 -4.37 -56.79
CA GLU A 39 50.87 -3.87 -58.14
C GLU A 39 52.29 -3.29 -58.28
N LYS A 40 52.86 -2.71 -57.22
CA LYS A 40 54.18 -2.06 -57.24
C LYS A 40 55.31 -2.92 -56.72
N TYR A 41 55.04 -3.80 -55.76
CA TYR A 41 56.05 -4.48 -54.94
C TYR A 41 55.86 -6.00 -54.83
N ASP A 42 54.92 -6.57 -55.59
CA ASP A 42 54.55 -8.00 -55.58
C ASP A 42 53.76 -8.43 -54.31
N GLU A 43 53.26 -9.67 -54.28
CA GLU A 43 52.40 -10.20 -53.20
C GLU A 43 53.17 -10.45 -51.89
N ASP A 44 54.47 -10.73 -51.97
CA ASP A 44 55.26 -11.12 -50.80
C ASP A 44 55.33 -10.02 -49.73
N VAL A 45 55.14 -8.75 -50.07
CA VAL A 45 55.14 -7.64 -49.08
C VAL A 45 53.92 -7.62 -48.15
N VAL A 46 52.79 -8.21 -48.56
CA VAL A 46 51.54 -8.21 -47.76
C VAL A 46 51.24 -9.57 -47.13
N LYS A 47 51.97 -10.62 -47.51
CA LYS A 47 51.70 -12.01 -47.14
C LYS A 47 51.60 -12.26 -45.62
N GLU A 48 52.50 -11.65 -44.84
CA GLU A 48 52.49 -11.76 -43.38
C GLU A 48 51.60 -10.69 -42.71
N LEU A 49 51.35 -9.58 -43.39
CA LEU A 49 50.55 -8.48 -42.86
C LEU A 49 49.04 -8.72 -42.99
N MET A 50 48.62 -9.37 -44.07
CA MET A 50 47.22 -9.68 -44.36
C MET A 50 46.52 -10.46 -43.22
N PRO A 51 47.08 -11.56 -42.68
CA PRO A 51 46.43 -12.26 -41.57
C PRO A 51 46.34 -11.41 -40.30
N LEU A 52 47.29 -10.50 -40.04
CA LEU A 52 47.23 -9.58 -38.91
C LEU A 52 46.09 -8.56 -39.07
N VAL A 53 45.92 -8.01 -40.28
CA VAL A 53 44.83 -7.06 -40.56
C VAL A 53 43.47 -7.74 -40.49
N VAL A 54 43.34 -8.95 -41.05
CA VAL A 54 42.11 -9.74 -40.95
C VAL A 54 41.78 -9.99 -39.48
N ALA A 55 42.74 -10.44 -38.68
CA ALA A 55 42.52 -10.67 -37.25
C ALA A 55 42.11 -9.38 -36.50
N VAL A 56 42.67 -8.22 -36.86
CA VAL A 56 42.26 -6.94 -36.25
C VAL A 56 40.82 -6.56 -36.65
N LEU A 57 40.44 -6.75 -37.92
CA LEU A 57 39.09 -6.46 -38.40
C LEU A 57 38.05 -7.40 -37.76
N GLU A 58 38.35 -8.70 -37.63
CA GLU A 58 37.49 -9.67 -36.95
C GLU A 58 37.32 -9.34 -35.47
N ASN A 59 38.41 -9.00 -34.77
CA ASN A 59 38.34 -8.57 -33.37
C ASN A 59 37.51 -7.29 -33.20
N LEU A 60 37.66 -6.33 -34.12
CA LEU A 60 36.88 -5.09 -34.10
C LEU A 60 35.38 -5.38 -34.30
N ASP A 61 35.04 -6.24 -35.26
CA ASP A 61 33.66 -6.64 -35.53
C ASP A 61 33.04 -7.36 -34.32
N SER A 62 33.80 -8.25 -33.69
CA SER A 62 33.40 -8.94 -32.46
C SER A 62 33.12 -7.97 -31.31
N VAL A 63 34.03 -7.01 -31.07
CA VAL A 63 33.84 -6.01 -30.01
C VAL A 63 32.64 -5.11 -30.29
N LEU A 64 32.40 -4.74 -31.56
CA LEU A 64 31.24 -3.95 -31.94
C LEU A 64 29.93 -4.71 -31.75
N ALA A 65 29.89 -6.00 -32.06
CA ALA A 65 28.72 -6.85 -31.84
C ALA A 65 28.36 -6.92 -30.34
N VAL A 66 29.35 -7.21 -29.49
CA VAL A 66 29.15 -7.24 -28.02
C VAL A 66 28.73 -5.86 -27.49
N ASN A 67 29.31 -4.79 -28.00
CA ASN A 67 28.92 -3.45 -27.59
C ASN A 67 27.48 -3.10 -27.98
N GLN A 68 27.01 -3.55 -29.14
CA GLN A 68 25.63 -3.37 -29.57
C GLN A 68 24.66 -4.16 -28.69
N GLU A 69 25.02 -5.39 -28.31
CA GLU A 69 24.25 -6.21 -27.39
C GLU A 69 24.11 -5.52 -26.02
N HIS A 70 25.22 -5.04 -25.46
CA HIS A 70 25.19 -4.28 -24.21
C HIS A 70 24.36 -3.00 -24.32
N GLU A 71 24.40 -2.28 -25.45
CA GLU A 71 23.59 -1.07 -25.65
C GLU A 71 22.09 -1.40 -25.59
N VAL A 72 21.68 -2.50 -26.24
CA VAL A 72 20.30 -3.00 -26.19
C VAL A 72 19.90 -3.39 -24.76
N GLU A 73 20.74 -4.12 -24.04
CA GLU A 73 20.49 -4.47 -22.63
C GLU A 73 20.33 -3.23 -21.76
N LEU A 74 21.16 -2.20 -21.98
CA LEU A 74 21.10 -0.94 -21.24
C LEU A 74 19.80 -0.18 -21.52
N GLU A 75 19.31 -0.21 -22.76
CA GLU A 75 18.01 0.38 -23.12
C GLU A 75 16.85 -0.36 -22.45
N LEU A 76 16.86 -1.70 -22.46
CA LEU A 76 15.85 -2.51 -21.78
C LEU A 76 15.80 -2.24 -20.27
N LEU A 77 16.97 -2.16 -19.63
CA LEU A 77 17.05 -1.86 -18.19
C LEU A 77 16.58 -0.43 -17.86
N LYS A 78 16.81 0.54 -18.75
CA LYS A 78 16.26 1.89 -18.58
C LYS A 78 14.74 1.89 -18.68
N GLU A 79 14.18 1.19 -19.65
CA GLU A 79 12.73 1.08 -19.82
C GLU A 79 12.07 0.42 -18.59
N ASP A 80 12.62 -0.68 -18.09
CA ASP A 80 12.14 -1.33 -16.86
C ASP A 80 12.23 -0.38 -15.65
N ASN A 81 13.32 0.39 -15.53
CA ASN A 81 13.46 1.37 -14.46
C ASN A 81 12.40 2.47 -14.52
N GLU A 82 12.10 3.00 -15.71
CA GLU A 82 11.05 4.01 -15.91
C GLU A 82 9.66 3.47 -15.53
N GLN A 83 9.37 2.22 -15.86
CA GLN A 83 8.15 1.55 -15.46
C GLN A 83 8.06 1.40 -13.93
N LEU A 84 9.15 0.95 -13.28
CA LEU A 84 9.22 0.80 -11.83
C LEU A 84 9.04 2.15 -11.10
N VAL A 85 9.65 3.22 -11.61
CA VAL A 85 9.48 4.57 -11.05
C VAL A 85 8.02 5.01 -11.14
N THR A 86 7.38 4.82 -12.29
CA THR A 86 5.98 5.17 -12.50
C THR A 86 5.06 4.41 -11.53
N GLN A 87 5.30 3.11 -11.34
CA GLN A 87 4.54 2.30 -10.39
C GLN A 87 4.77 2.75 -8.94
N TYR A 88 6.01 3.03 -8.57
CA TYR A 88 6.36 3.52 -7.24
C TYR A 88 5.65 4.85 -6.93
N GLU A 89 5.63 5.79 -7.86
CA GLU A 89 4.96 7.08 -7.68
C GLU A 89 3.44 6.93 -7.50
N ARG A 90 2.82 6.04 -8.29
CA ARG A 90 1.40 5.70 -8.15
C ARG A 90 1.09 5.13 -6.76
N GLU A 91 1.87 4.16 -6.30
CA GLU A 91 1.66 3.51 -5.00
C GLU A 91 1.91 4.50 -3.85
N LYS A 92 2.94 5.33 -3.97
CA LYS A 92 3.21 6.41 -3.01
C LYS A 92 2.04 7.38 -2.91
N ALA A 93 1.42 7.75 -4.03
CA ALA A 93 0.24 8.61 -4.04
C ALA A 93 -0.98 7.93 -3.39
N LEU A 94 -1.22 6.64 -3.70
CA LEU A 94 -2.30 5.86 -3.08
C LEU A 94 -2.13 5.75 -1.57
N ARG A 95 -0.91 5.49 -1.10
CA ARG A 95 -0.60 5.41 0.33
C ARG A 95 -0.84 6.74 1.03
N LYS A 96 -0.37 7.85 0.47
CA LYS A 96 -0.64 9.19 1.01
C LYS A 96 -2.13 9.48 1.11
N HIS A 97 -2.90 9.15 0.06
CA HIS A 97 -4.35 9.32 0.07
C HIS A 97 -5.05 8.44 1.12
N ALA A 98 -4.58 7.21 1.34
CA ALA A 98 -5.09 6.35 2.39
C ALA A 98 -4.78 6.89 3.79
N GLU A 99 -3.58 7.41 4.02
CA GLU A 99 -3.17 8.06 5.27
C GLU A 99 -4.05 9.29 5.57
N GLU A 100 -4.26 10.17 4.58
CA GLU A 100 -5.16 11.34 4.70
C GLU A 100 -6.59 10.93 5.07
N ARG A 101 -7.12 9.89 4.42
CA ARG A 101 -8.45 9.34 4.75
C ARG A 101 -8.52 8.78 6.16
N PHE A 102 -7.45 8.13 6.63
CA PHE A 102 -7.41 7.54 7.96
C PHE A 102 -7.48 8.61 9.04
N ILE A 103 -6.73 9.70 8.88
CA ILE A 103 -6.77 10.85 9.80
C ILE A 103 -8.18 11.43 9.91
N VAL A 104 -8.86 11.65 8.77
CA VAL A 104 -10.24 12.18 8.77
C VAL A 104 -11.22 11.24 9.48
N LEU A 105 -11.06 9.93 9.31
CA LEU A 105 -11.89 8.94 9.99
C LEU A 105 -11.63 8.91 11.50
N GLU A 106 -10.36 8.97 11.92
CA GLU A 106 -9.97 9.03 13.33
C GLU A 106 -10.56 10.26 14.02
N ASP A 107 -10.43 11.44 13.40
CA ASP A 107 -11.00 12.69 13.92
C ASP A 107 -12.54 12.61 14.07
N SER A 108 -13.22 12.03 13.07
CA SER A 108 -14.68 11.83 13.12
C SER A 108 -15.08 10.88 14.26
N GLN A 109 -14.37 9.75 14.40
CA GLN A 109 -14.65 8.76 15.44
C GLN A 109 -14.41 9.34 16.84
N ASP A 110 -13.35 10.13 17.02
CA ASP A 110 -13.06 10.80 18.29
C ASP A 110 -14.12 11.85 18.63
N GLY A 111 -14.65 12.56 17.64
CA GLY A 111 -15.81 13.43 17.79
C GLY A 111 -17.04 12.70 18.30
N GLU A 112 -17.44 11.62 17.61
CA GLU A 112 -18.58 10.79 18.00
C GLU A 112 -18.42 10.19 19.40
N LYS A 113 -17.21 9.72 19.74
CA LYS A 113 -16.89 9.18 21.07
C LYS A 113 -17.06 10.23 22.17
N LYS A 114 -16.58 11.45 21.95
CA LYS A 114 -16.76 12.58 22.89
C LYS A 114 -18.23 12.92 23.07
N ASP A 115 -19.00 12.97 21.98
CA ASP A 115 -20.44 13.23 22.03
C ASP A 115 -21.21 12.14 22.79
N LEU A 116 -20.90 10.88 22.53
CA LEU A 116 -21.49 9.75 23.26
C LEU A 116 -21.12 9.78 24.74
N GLN A 117 -19.87 10.10 25.07
CA GLN A 117 -19.42 10.23 26.45
C GLN A 117 -20.14 11.39 27.17
N ALA A 118 -20.34 12.52 26.51
CA ALA A 118 -21.12 13.64 27.04
C ALA A 118 -22.59 13.24 27.30
N ARG A 119 -23.21 12.48 26.38
CA ARG A 119 -24.57 11.93 26.56
C ARG A 119 -24.63 10.95 27.74
N LEU A 120 -23.63 10.08 27.89
CA LEU A 120 -23.54 9.14 29.03
C LEU A 120 -23.47 9.88 30.37
N VAL A 121 -22.62 10.90 30.49
CA VAL A 121 -22.52 11.72 31.71
C VAL A 121 -23.87 12.38 32.02
N THR A 122 -24.54 12.92 31.00
CA THR A 122 -25.87 13.54 31.14
C THR A 122 -26.89 12.51 31.65
N LEU A 123 -26.95 11.33 31.03
CA LEU A 123 -27.86 10.26 31.44
C LEU A 123 -27.57 9.75 32.86
N GLN A 124 -26.29 9.57 33.23
CA GLN A 124 -25.90 9.18 34.58
C GLN A 124 -26.35 10.20 35.62
N SER A 125 -26.23 11.50 35.32
CA SER A 125 -26.71 12.56 36.19
C SER A 125 -28.23 12.52 36.35
N LEU A 126 -28.97 12.26 35.27
CA LEU A 126 -30.42 12.14 35.28
C LEU A 126 -30.88 10.93 36.08
N VAL A 127 -30.22 9.78 35.92
CA VAL A 127 -30.49 8.57 36.73
C VAL A 127 -30.28 8.86 38.21
N ARG A 128 -29.15 9.46 38.58
CA ARG A 128 -28.86 9.83 39.98
C ARG A 128 -29.90 10.79 40.56
N GLN A 129 -30.34 11.77 39.78
CA GLN A 129 -31.42 12.68 40.20
C GLN A 129 -32.74 11.94 40.43
N MET A 130 -33.09 11.00 39.55
CA MET A 130 -34.30 10.18 39.70
C MET A 130 -34.21 9.25 40.91
N GLU A 131 -33.07 8.62 41.16
CA GLU A 131 -32.85 7.80 42.35
C GLU A 131 -33.03 8.59 43.65
N LEU A 132 -32.50 9.82 43.71
CA LEU A 132 -32.69 10.71 44.87
C LEU A 132 -34.17 11.08 45.05
N LYS A 133 -34.88 11.40 43.97
CA LYS A 133 -36.32 11.67 44.03
C LYS A 133 -37.08 10.46 44.58
N THR A 134 -36.81 9.25 44.07
CA THR A 134 -37.45 8.01 44.55
C THR A 134 -37.17 7.76 46.02
N LYS A 135 -35.93 7.96 46.49
CA LYS A 135 -35.57 7.85 47.91
C LYS A 135 -36.35 8.86 48.76
N ASN A 136 -36.38 10.14 48.36
CA ASN A 136 -37.12 11.15 49.10
C ASN A 136 -38.63 10.83 49.20
N TYR A 137 -39.25 10.30 48.14
CA TYR A 137 -40.66 9.87 48.19
C TYR A 137 -40.86 8.65 49.11
N ALA A 138 -39.91 7.70 49.11
CA ALA A 138 -39.94 6.56 50.03
C ALA A 138 -39.80 7.03 51.50
N ASP A 139 -38.82 7.88 51.80
CA ASP A 139 -38.59 8.44 53.13
C ASP A 139 -39.80 9.24 53.64
N GLN A 140 -40.45 10.01 52.75
CA GLN A 140 -41.70 10.73 53.07
C GLN A 140 -42.82 9.77 53.45
N SER A 141 -43.00 8.69 52.68
CA SER A 141 -44.02 7.67 52.99
C SER A 141 -43.73 6.90 54.28
N GLU A 142 -42.46 6.70 54.64
CA GLU A 142 -42.04 6.07 55.89
C GLU A 142 -42.29 6.97 57.10
N CYS A 143 -42.05 8.29 56.98
CA CYS A 143 -42.34 9.27 58.04
C CYS A 143 -43.85 9.50 58.24
N ASP A 144 -44.65 9.43 57.18
CA ASP A 144 -46.10 9.59 57.23
C ASP A 144 -46.82 8.31 57.70
N GLY A 145 -46.18 7.14 57.56
CA GLY A 145 -46.67 5.84 57.99
C GLY A 145 -47.11 5.75 59.46
N PRO A 146 -46.29 6.12 60.46
CA PRO A 146 -46.69 6.08 61.87
C PRO A 146 -47.79 7.10 62.20
N GLN A 147 -47.87 8.23 61.50
CA GLN A 147 -48.95 9.20 61.67
C GLN A 147 -50.28 8.65 61.14
N LEU A 148 -50.28 8.00 59.97
CA LEU A 148 -51.47 7.36 59.41
C LEU A 148 -51.93 6.18 60.29
N PHE A 149 -50.99 5.40 60.84
CA PHE A 149 -51.28 4.31 61.77
C PHE A 149 -51.87 4.83 63.09
N MET A 150 -51.32 5.92 63.64
CA MET A 150 -51.87 6.61 64.83
C MET A 150 -53.28 7.14 64.57
N VAL A 151 -53.53 7.82 63.45
CA VAL A 151 -54.86 8.33 63.10
C VAL A 151 -55.86 7.19 62.95
N THR A 152 -55.45 6.09 62.29
CA THR A 152 -56.30 4.90 62.13
C THR A 152 -56.57 4.22 63.47
N PHE A 153 -55.57 4.10 64.34
CA PHE A 153 -55.68 3.50 65.67
C PHE A 153 -56.56 4.35 66.61
N VAL A 154 -56.39 5.68 66.63
CA VAL A 154 -57.23 6.61 67.40
C VAL A 154 -58.68 6.59 66.88
N THR A 155 -58.89 6.47 65.57
CA THR A 155 -60.24 6.35 64.99
C THR A 155 -60.90 5.01 65.34
N LEU A 156 -60.14 3.90 65.33
CA LEU A 156 -60.64 2.58 65.75
C LEU A 156 -60.95 2.52 67.26
N LEU A 157 -60.11 3.11 68.10
CA LEU A 157 -60.32 3.17 69.54
C LEU A 157 -61.46 4.12 69.95
N GLY A 158 -61.69 5.18 69.17
CA GLY A 158 -62.84 6.06 69.35
C GLY A 158 -64.19 5.44 68.95
N HIS A 159 -64.20 4.22 68.41
CA HIS A 159 -65.41 3.47 68.05
C HIS A 159 -65.72 2.29 69.00
N LEU A 160 -64.95 2.12 70.09
CA LEU A 160 -65.31 1.20 71.18
C LEU A 160 -66.09 1.97 72.27
N ASP A 161 -67.41 2.05 72.11
CA ASP A 161 -68.32 2.39 73.21
C ASP A 161 -68.30 1.29 74.30
N PRO A 162 -68.37 1.63 75.59
CA PRO A 162 -68.44 0.66 76.69
C PRO A 162 -69.90 0.32 77.01
N LEU A 163 -70.41 -0.81 76.52
CA LEU A 163 -71.68 -1.45 76.92
C LEU A 163 -71.50 -2.96 76.71
N ASP A 164 -71.79 -3.89 77.62
CA ASP A 164 -72.58 -3.83 78.84
C ASP A 164 -72.15 -4.98 79.77
N SER A 165 -72.32 -4.75 81.06
CA SER A 165 -72.04 -5.66 82.15
C SER A 165 -73.25 -6.56 82.39
N GLY A 166 -73.12 -7.87 82.13
CA GLY A 166 -73.63 -8.90 83.04
C GLY A 166 -74.92 -9.68 82.68
N VAL A 167 -74.83 -10.97 83.07
CA VAL A 167 -75.89 -11.96 83.37
C VAL A 167 -76.52 -12.60 82.10
N ILE A 168 -76.34 -13.90 81.81
CA ILE A 168 -76.57 -15.12 82.62
C ILE A 168 -75.43 -16.12 82.43
#